data_AF-A0A397EK88-F1
#
_entry.id   AF-A0A397EK88-F1
#
_cell.length_a   1.000
_cell.length_b   1.000
_cell.length_c   1.000
_cell.angle_alpha   90.00
_cell.angle_beta   90.00
_cell.angle_gamma   90.00
#
_symmetry.space_group_name_H-M   'P 1'
#
loop_
_entity.id
_entity.type
_entity.pdbx_description
1 polymer ?
#
loop_
_entity_poly.entity_id
_entity_poly.type
_entity_poly.pdbx_seq_one_letter_code
_entity_poly.pdbx_strand_id
1 'polypeptide(L)'
;GRDVTEDLADHIAFGNEGFHVAKLGDVREENGEYQALVYWLGLDEDEASWEPVRSLYEDIPIVFRRWVHQHEDQEEVKKMAAELEKTLGHSL
;
A
#
# COMPACT_ATOMS: atom_id res chain seq x y z
N GLY A 1 15.67 10.17 23.46
CA GLY A 1 15.81 10.10 22.01
C GLY A 1 14.68 9.23 21.53
N ARG A 2 13.87 9.74 20.60
CA ARG A 2 13.04 8.86 19.77
C ARG A 2 13.97 8.47 18.62
N ASP A 3 14.51 7.27 18.70
CA ASP A 3 15.34 6.68 17.67
C ASP A 3 14.51 6.53 16.38
N VAL A 4 14.85 7.35 15.39
CA VAL A 4 15.07 7.02 13.97
C VAL A 4 14.20 5.85 13.45
N THR A 5 13.06 6.03 12.78
CA THR A 5 12.88 6.34 11.34
C THR A 5 13.82 5.65 10.33
N GLU A 6 14.49 4.56 10.71
CA GLU A 6 15.08 3.58 9.77
C GLU A 6 13.95 2.59 9.45
N ASP A 7 13.24 2.68 8.32
CA ASP A 7 13.51 1.81 7.15
C ASP A 7 12.71 2.27 5.89
N LEU A 8 12.30 3.54 5.81
CA LEU A 8 11.30 3.98 4.81
C LEU A 8 11.87 4.18 3.39
N ALA A 9 13.14 3.89 3.15
CA ALA A 9 13.86 4.33 1.96
C ALA A 9 14.00 3.30 0.82
N ASP A 10 13.68 2.01 1.02
CA ASP A 10 14.15 0.97 0.08
C ASP A 10 13.11 0.32 -0.86
N HIS A 11 11.87 0.82 -0.95
CA HIS A 11 10.83 0.19 -1.77
C HIS A 11 10.24 1.10 -2.85
N ILE A 12 11.09 1.45 -3.82
CA ILE A 12 10.63 1.98 -5.11
C ILE A 12 9.87 0.88 -5.86
N ALA A 13 8.56 1.05 -6.04
CA ALA A 13 7.72 0.14 -6.83
C ALA A 13 7.36 0.77 -8.18
N PHE A 14 7.41 -0.03 -9.25
CA PHE A 14 7.06 0.40 -10.62
C PHE A 14 5.60 0.07 -10.94
N GLY A 15 4.78 1.08 -11.18
CA GLY A 15 3.46 0.93 -11.82
C GLY A 15 3.56 0.97 -13.34
N ASN A 16 2.51 0.49 -14.04
CA ASN A 16 2.48 0.37 -15.50
C ASN A 16 2.51 1.74 -16.24
N GLU A 17 2.35 2.86 -15.53
CA GLU A 17 2.25 4.23 -16.07
C GLU A 17 3.33 5.21 -15.56
N GLY A 18 4.50 4.73 -15.16
CA GLY A 18 5.71 5.57 -15.00
C GLY A 18 5.82 6.41 -13.73
N PHE A 19 4.78 6.46 -12.89
CA PHE A 19 4.89 6.96 -11.52
C PHE A 19 5.51 5.89 -10.61
N HIS A 20 6.49 6.29 -9.82
CA HIS A 20 7.21 5.41 -8.91
C HIS A 20 6.60 5.57 -7.52
N VAL A 21 6.12 4.49 -6.91
CA VAL A 21 5.67 4.52 -5.51
C VAL A 21 6.90 4.56 -4.62
N ALA A 22 6.97 5.54 -3.71
CA ALA A 22 8.03 5.64 -2.71
C ALA A 22 7.73 4.78 -1.47
N LYS A 23 6.48 4.82 -0.99
CA LYS A 23 6.01 4.03 0.15
C LYS A 23 4.48 3.90 0.15
N LEU A 24 3.99 2.85 0.80
CA LEU A 24 2.58 2.70 1.18
C LEU A 24 2.43 3.07 2.66
N GLY A 25 1.37 3.82 2.97
CA GLY A 25 1.02 4.28 4.31
C GLY A 25 -0.25 3.61 4.81
N ASP A 26 -1.10 4.40 5.48
CA ASP A 26 -2.32 3.91 6.11
C ASP A 26 -3.31 3.29 5.11
N VAL A 27 -4.22 2.48 5.64
CA VAL A 27 -5.36 1.92 4.91
C VAL A 27 -6.65 2.45 5.50
N ARG A 28 -7.61 2.74 4.62
CA ARG A 28 -8.97 3.12 5.01
C ARG A 28 -9.99 2.41 4.14
N GLU A 29 -11.20 2.31 4.66
CA GLU A 29 -12.38 2.00 3.86
C GLU A 29 -13.10 3.31 3.55
N GLU A 30 -13.29 3.62 2.26
CA GLU A 30 -14.05 4.78 1.81
C GLU A 30 -15.05 4.34 0.73
N ASN A 31 -16.32 4.67 0.92
CA ASN A 31 -17.41 4.31 0.00
C ASN A 31 -17.52 2.79 -0.30
N GLY A 32 -17.16 1.94 0.66
CA GLY A 32 -17.21 0.48 0.51
C GLY A 32 -16.04 -0.13 -0.27
N GLU A 33 -15.01 0.66 -0.55
CA GLU A 33 -13.76 0.19 -1.16
C GLU A 33 -12.57 0.48 -0.23
N TYR A 34 -11.64 -0.46 -0.15
CA TYR A 34 -10.39 -0.24 0.57
C TYR A 34 -9.41 0.54 -0.30
N GLN A 35 -8.79 1.54 0.32
CA GLN A 35 -7.75 2.36 -0.27
C GLN A 35 -6.52 2.34 0.62
N ALA A 36 -5.34 2.39 0.01
CA ALA A 36 -4.08 2.63 0.72
C ALA A 36 -3.52 3.99 0.34
N LEU A 37 -2.90 4.67 1.30
CA LEU A 37 -2.22 5.93 1.08
C LEU A 37 -0.90 5.66 0.35
N VAL A 38 -0.73 6.30 -0.80
CA VAL A 38 0.45 6.15 -1.66
C VAL A 38 1.24 7.44 -1.63
N TYR A 39 2.51 7.32 -1.28
CA TYR A 39 3.46 8.41 -1.40
C TYR A 39 4.26 8.22 -2.67
N TRP A 40 4.29 9.24 -3.51
CA TRP A 40 4.91 9.20 -4.82
C TRP A 40 6.37 9.64 -4.76
N LEU A 41 7.25 8.91 -5.43
CA LEU A 41 8.66 9.23 -5.50
C LEU A 41 8.87 10.54 -6.26
N GLY A 42 9.60 11.46 -5.62
CA GLY A 42 9.91 12.77 -6.20
C GLY A 42 8.80 13.80 -6.03
N LEU A 43 7.70 13.46 -5.34
CA LEU A 43 6.68 14.41 -4.90
C LEU A 43 6.74 14.60 -3.38
N ASP A 44 6.17 15.71 -2.90
CA ASP A 44 6.03 15.98 -1.48
C ASP A 44 4.99 15.06 -0.82
N GLU A 45 5.08 14.87 0.51
CA GLU A 45 4.13 14.00 1.23
C GLU A 45 2.67 14.49 1.15
N ASP A 46 2.46 15.80 0.94
CA ASP A 46 1.13 16.39 0.74
C ASP A 46 0.51 16.03 -0.62
N GLU A 47 1.33 15.54 -1.57
CA GLU A 47 0.88 15.01 -2.86
C GLU A 47 0.50 13.53 -2.78
N ALA A 48 0.57 12.92 -1.58
CA ALA A 48 0.13 11.54 -1.38
C ALA A 48 -1.35 11.39 -1.72
N SER A 49 -1.70 10.28 -2.38
CA SER A 49 -3.07 10.00 -2.81
C SER A 49 -3.56 8.68 -2.25
N TRP A 50 -4.88 8.58 -2.09
CA TRP A 50 -5.54 7.34 -1.69
C TRP A 50 -5.88 6.53 -2.93
N GLU A 51 -5.17 5.42 -3.13
CA GLU A 51 -5.34 4.56 -4.29
C GLU A 51 -6.11 3.28 -3.92
N PRO A 52 -7.00 2.79 -4.79
CA PRO A 52 -7.68 1.52 -4.58
C PRO A 52 -6.69 0.36 -4.41
N VAL A 53 -6.89 -0.47 -3.38
CA VAL A 53 -5.98 -1.60 -3.10
C VAL A 53 -5.93 -2.61 -4.24
N ARG A 54 -7.01 -2.73 -5.02
CA ARG A 54 -7.04 -3.57 -6.23
C ARG A 54 -6.06 -3.03 -7.28
N SER A 55 -6.07 -1.74 -7.56
CA SER A 55 -5.16 -1.12 -8.52
C SER A 55 -3.71 -1.30 -8.08
N LEU A 56 -3.41 -1.09 -6.80
CA LEU A 56 -2.06 -1.33 -6.27
C LEU A 56 -1.61 -2.78 -6.37
N TYR A 57 -2.51 -3.73 -6.13
CA TYR A 57 -2.22 -5.14 -6.32
C TYR A 57 -1.93 -5.48 -7.79
N GLU A 58 -2.62 -4.85 -8.74
CA GLU A 58 -2.41 -5.06 -10.18
C GLU A 58 -1.12 -4.40 -10.68
N ASP A 59 -0.83 -3.18 -10.22
CA ASP A 59 0.31 -2.38 -10.66
C ASP A 59 1.63 -2.81 -9.98
N ILE A 60 1.60 -3.06 -8.67
CA ILE A 60 2.80 -3.32 -7.85
C ILE A 60 2.63 -4.56 -6.94
N PRO A 61 2.21 -5.74 -7.47
CA PRO A 61 1.81 -6.89 -6.68
C PRO A 61 2.84 -7.34 -5.64
N ILE A 62 4.13 -7.32 -6.00
CA ILE A 62 5.21 -7.78 -5.12
C ILE A 62 5.39 -6.83 -3.93
N VAL A 63 5.39 -5.52 -4.19
CA VAL A 63 5.57 -4.51 -3.13
C VAL A 63 4.34 -4.47 -2.24
N PHE A 64 3.15 -4.51 -2.83
CA PHE A 64 1.90 -4.53 -2.08
C PHE A 64 1.82 -5.74 -1.14
N ARG A 65 2.06 -6.97 -1.64
CA ARG A 65 2.06 -8.19 -0.80
C ARG A 65 3.06 -8.11 0.35
N ARG A 66 4.26 -7.58 0.09
CA ARG A 66 5.28 -7.44 1.13
C ARG A 66 4.86 -6.43 2.19
N TRP A 67 4.26 -5.31 1.77
CA TRP A 67 3.72 -4.31 2.67
C TRP A 67 2.59 -4.89 3.55
N VAL A 68 1.66 -5.64 2.95
CA VAL A 68 0.58 -6.34 3.69
C VAL A 68 1.16 -7.28 4.75
N HIS A 69 2.18 -8.07 4.40
CA HIS A 69 2.82 -8.97 5.36
C HIS A 69 3.55 -8.23 6.48
N GLN A 70 4.20 -7.10 6.18
CA GLN A 70 4.87 -6.27 7.19
C GLN A 70 3.92 -5.61 8.20
N HIS A 71 2.65 -5.42 7.81
CA HIS A 71 1.62 -4.76 8.62
C HIS A 71 0.50 -5.75 9.00
N GLU A 72 0.78 -7.05 8.98
CA GLU A 72 -0.20 -8.11 9.21
C GLU A 72 -0.77 -8.12 10.63
N ASP A 73 -0.14 -7.42 11.57
CA ASP A 73 -0.60 -7.25 12.94
C ASP A 73 -1.73 -6.22 13.06
N GLN A 74 -1.84 -5.29 12.10
CA GLN A 74 -2.85 -4.23 12.07
C GLN A 74 -4.22 -4.76 11.64
N GLU A 75 -5.26 -4.48 12.44
CA GLU A 75 -6.61 -4.97 12.21
C GLU A 75 -7.21 -4.48 10.88
N GLU A 76 -6.94 -3.24 10.50
CA GLU A 76 -7.36 -2.61 9.25
C GLU A 76 -6.74 -3.31 8.04
N VAL A 77 -5.44 -3.62 8.11
CA VAL A 77 -4.72 -4.32 7.04
C VAL A 77 -5.23 -5.76 6.90
N LYS A 78 -5.48 -6.47 8.01
CA LYS A 78 -6.09 -7.81 7.96
C LYS A 78 -7.46 -7.81 7.30
N LYS A 79 -8.33 -6.85 7.65
CA LYS A 79 -9.67 -6.75 7.06
C LYS A 79 -9.60 -6.45 5.56
N MET A 80 -8.76 -5.49 5.19
CA MET A 80 -8.51 -5.15 3.80
C MET A 80 -7.98 -6.35 3.01
N ALA A 81 -6.97 -7.05 3.53
CA ALA A 81 -6.39 -8.23 2.89
C ALA A 81 -7.45 -9.32 2.70
N ALA A 82 -8.23 -9.63 3.75
CA ALA A 82 -9.29 -10.63 3.67
C ALA A 82 -10.37 -10.30 2.62
N GLU A 83 -10.77 -9.03 2.50
CA GLU A 83 -11.73 -8.61 1.46
C GLU A 83 -11.12 -8.65 0.05
N LEU A 84 -9.83 -8.28 -0.09
CA LEU A 84 -9.12 -8.37 -1.35
C LEU A 84 -8.95 -9.85 -1.79
N GLU A 85 -8.58 -10.75 -0.89
CA GLU A 85 -8.44 -12.19 -1.17
C GLU A 85 -9.77 -12.83 -1.62
N LYS A 86 -10.89 -12.48 -0.97
CA LYS A 86 -12.24 -12.90 -1.40
C LYS A 86 -12.54 -12.48 -2.83
N THR A 87 -12.08 -11.28 -3.18
CA THR A 87 -12.29 -10.67 -4.50
C THR A 87 -11.38 -11.29 -5.56
N LEU A 88 -10.13 -11.60 -5.22
CA LEU A 88 -9.14 -12.20 -6.12
C LEU A 88 -9.34 -13.72 -6.29
N GLY A 89 -9.94 -14.39 -5.30
CA GLY A 89 -10.10 -15.85 -5.29
C GLY A 89 -8.81 -16.61 -4.92
N HIS A 90 -7.80 -15.92 -4.40
CA HIS A 90 -6.55 -16.52 -3.91
C HIS A 90 -5.95 -15.66 -2.79
N SER A 91 -5.02 -16.24 -2.03
CA SER A 91 -4.31 -15.53 -0.96
C SER A 91 -3.25 -14.55 -1.46
N LEU A 92 -2.98 -13.52 -0.68
CA LEU A 92 -1.93 -12.52 -0.93
C LEU A 92 -0.53 -13.07 -0.59
#